data_AF-A0A536XLG8-F1
#
_entry.id   AF-A0A536XLG8-F1
#
_cell.length_a   1.000
_cell.length_b   1.000
_cell.length_c   1.000
_cell.angle_alpha   90.00
_cell.angle_beta   90.00
_cell.angle_gamma   90.00
#
_symmetry.space_group_name_H-M   'P 1'
#
loop_
_entity.id
_entity.type
_entity.pdbx_description
1 polymer ?
#
loop_
_entity_poly.entity_id
_entity_poly.type
_entity_poly.pdbx_seq_one_letter_code
_entity_poly.pdbx_strand_id
1 'polypeptide(L)'
;MAELVAKPVAPWDAWTQWYNYAVDFAQRSVLFWDTLRERGNNYVKHVSQGMPPVLHFDYDMVLDARDLTPAVNYALVRIVPPEGVKVDPKRRPYVIIDPRAGHGPGIGGFKDDSEVGVALREGHPV
;
A
#
# COMPACT_ATOMS: atom_id res chain seq x y z
N MET A 1 -34.03 38.36 7.83
CA MET A 1 -32.97 38.83 8.76
C MET A 1 -33.38 38.65 10.23
N ALA A 2 -34.09 37.57 10.60
CA ALA A 2 -34.64 37.40 11.95
C ALA A 2 -34.51 35.96 12.46
N GLU A 3 -33.40 35.28 12.14
CA GLU A 3 -33.14 33.91 12.60
C GLU A 3 -31.67 33.65 12.97
N LEU A 4 -30.97 34.71 13.42
CA LEU A 4 -29.60 34.63 13.94
C LEU A 4 -29.51 35.17 15.38
N VAL A 5 -30.53 34.92 16.19
CA VAL A 5 -30.42 35.05 17.65
C VAL A 5 -30.14 33.65 18.18
N ALA A 6 -28.88 33.39 18.53
CA ALA A 6 -28.54 32.17 19.26
C ALA A 6 -29.40 32.11 20.52
N LYS A 7 -30.23 31.07 20.63
CA LYS A 7 -31.02 30.83 21.85
C LYS A 7 -30.05 30.75 23.03
N PRO A 8 -30.33 31.42 24.17
CA PRO A 8 -29.47 31.29 25.33
C PRO A 8 -29.39 29.81 25.73
N VAL A 9 -28.19 29.27 25.72
CA VAL A 9 -27.94 27.88 26.10
C VAL A 9 -28.16 27.78 27.60
N ALA A 10 -29.12 26.96 28.01
CA ALA A 10 -29.35 26.76 29.43
C ALA A 10 -28.17 25.98 30.04
N PRO A 11 -27.87 26.16 31.35
CA PRO A 11 -26.74 25.50 31.99
C PRO A 11 -26.74 23.97 31.85
N TRP A 12 -27.93 23.34 31.84
CA TRP A 12 -28.08 21.89 31.66
C TRP A 12 -27.77 21.45 30.22
N ASP A 13 -28.12 22.28 29.23
CA ASP A 13 -27.81 22.02 27.82
C ASP A 13 -26.31 22.13 27.58
N ALA A 14 -25.66 23.14 28.17
CA ALA A 14 -24.22 23.31 28.12
C ALA A 14 -23.48 22.12 28.76
N TRP A 15 -23.95 21.65 29.92
CA TRP A 15 -23.40 20.47 30.59
C TRP A 15 -23.55 19.20 29.75
N THR A 16 -24.74 18.99 29.17
CA THR A 16 -25.02 17.82 28.32
C THR A 16 -24.15 17.83 27.06
N GLN A 17 -24.01 18.99 26.41
CA GLN A 17 -23.15 19.16 25.24
C GLN A 17 -21.68 18.89 25.57
N TRP A 18 -21.19 19.41 26.70
CA TRP A 18 -19.83 19.15 27.18
C TRP A 18 -19.59 17.66 27.44
N TYR A 19 -20.50 16.99 28.13
CA TYR A 19 -20.41 15.56 28.39
C TYR A 19 -20.39 14.74 27.09
N ASN A 20 -21.31 15.03 26.15
CA ASN A 20 -21.36 14.35 24.87
C ASN A 20 -20.07 14.55 24.06
N TYR A 21 -19.53 15.77 24.05
CA TYR A 21 -18.25 16.07 23.41
C TYR A 21 -17.10 15.31 24.05
N ALA A 22 -17.02 15.29 25.39
CA ALA A 22 -15.96 14.58 26.11
C ALA A 22 -15.99 13.07 25.83
N VAL A 23 -17.18 12.47 25.76
CA VAL A 23 -17.37 11.06 25.39
C VAL A 23 -16.91 10.80 23.95
N ASP A 24 -17.36 11.61 22.98
CA ASP A 24 -16.95 11.46 21.57
C ASP A 24 -15.43 11.62 21.40
N PHE A 25 -14.84 12.63 22.05
CA PHE A 25 -13.40 12.86 22.04
C PHE A 25 -12.62 11.67 22.59
N ALA A 26 -13.05 11.11 23.73
CA ALA A 26 -12.41 9.94 24.33
C ALA A 26 -12.52 8.71 23.42
N GLN A 27 -13.70 8.45 22.85
CA GLN A 27 -13.93 7.35 21.92
C GLN A 27 -13.03 7.47 20.67
N ARG A 28 -12.97 8.65 20.05
CA ARG A 28 -12.11 8.90 18.88
C ARG A 28 -10.63 8.82 19.21
N SER A 29 -10.23 9.26 20.40
CA SER A 29 -8.84 9.15 20.86
C SER A 29 -8.41 7.70 21.00
N VAL A 30 -9.27 6.84 21.57
CA VAL A 30 -9.01 5.39 21.66
C VAL A 30 -8.90 4.77 20.27
N LEU A 31 -9.85 5.04 19.37
CA LEU A 31 -9.80 4.52 17.98
C LEU A 31 -8.55 4.99 17.24
N PHE A 32 -8.16 6.25 17.42
CA PHE A 32 -6.96 6.82 16.84
C PHE A 32 -5.70 6.11 17.33
N TRP A 33 -5.56 5.92 18.64
CA TRP A 33 -4.42 5.19 19.21
C TRP A 33 -4.39 3.73 18.78
N ASP A 34 -5.54 3.09 18.66
CA ASP A 34 -5.61 1.71 18.17
C ASP A 34 -5.16 1.62 16.71
N THR A 35 -5.57 2.55 15.86
CA THR A 35 -5.12 2.63 14.46
C THR A 35 -3.61 2.81 14.37
N LEU A 36 -3.02 3.68 15.20
CA LEU A 36 -1.57 3.86 15.26
C LEU A 36 -0.84 2.60 15.76
N ARG A 37 -1.41 1.90 16.75
CA ARG A 37 -0.90 0.62 17.25
C ARG A 37 -0.88 -0.44 16.15
N GLU A 38 -1.98 -0.60 15.43
CA GLU A 38 -2.08 -1.55 14.31
C GLU A 38 -1.07 -1.25 13.20
N ARG A 39 -0.98 0.02 12.80
CA ARG A 39 0.02 0.48 11.82
C ARG A 39 1.44 0.20 12.29
N GLY A 40 1.75 0.44 13.57
CA GLY A 40 3.04 0.12 14.17
C GLY A 40 3.35 -1.37 14.15
N ASN A 41 2.40 -2.21 14.54
CA ASN A 41 2.54 -3.66 14.52
C ASN A 41 2.78 -4.19 13.09
N ASN A 42 2.04 -3.67 12.11
CA ASN A 42 2.24 -4.02 10.70
C ASN A 42 3.64 -3.63 10.22
N TYR A 43 4.12 -2.44 10.60
CA TYR A 43 5.49 -2.00 10.28
C TYR A 43 6.55 -2.92 10.90
N VAL A 44 6.45 -3.21 12.20
CA VAL A 44 7.41 -4.10 12.88
C VAL A 44 7.41 -5.49 12.24
N LYS A 45 6.23 -6.04 11.92
CA LYS A 45 6.11 -7.32 11.21
C LYS A 45 6.79 -7.26 9.84
N HIS A 46 6.52 -6.23 9.05
CA HIS A 46 7.13 -6.07 7.72
C HIS A 46 8.66 -5.91 7.77
N VAL A 47 9.18 -5.15 8.75
CA VAL A 47 10.62 -5.03 8.97
C VAL A 47 11.25 -6.36 9.38
N SER A 48 10.58 -7.13 10.26
CA SER A 48 11.07 -8.46 10.68
C SER A 48 11.13 -9.48 9.54
N GLN A 49 10.36 -9.26 8.47
CA GLN A 49 10.38 -10.07 7.24
C GLN A 49 11.50 -9.65 6.27
N GLY A 50 12.36 -8.70 6.65
CA GLY A 50 13.47 -8.23 5.82
C GLY A 50 13.07 -7.19 4.77
N MET A 51 11.96 -6.47 4.99
CA MET A 51 11.43 -5.46 4.05
C MET A 51 11.23 -6.04 2.63
N PRO A 52 10.42 -7.12 2.49
CA PRO A 52 10.19 -7.74 1.19
C PRO A 52 9.62 -6.70 0.21
N PRO A 53 10.06 -6.69 -1.06
CA PRO A 53 9.48 -5.83 -2.07
C PRO A 53 7.97 -6.03 -2.18
N VAL A 54 7.24 -4.96 -2.46
CA VAL A 54 5.77 -4.97 -2.59
C VAL A 54 5.29 -5.54 -3.93
N LEU A 55 6.07 -6.42 -4.54
CA LEU A 55 5.68 -7.10 -5.76
C LEU A 55 4.63 -8.15 -5.41
N HIS A 56 3.48 -8.13 -6.09
CA HIS A 56 2.42 -9.10 -5.85
C HIS A 56 2.78 -10.50 -6.36
N PHE A 57 3.62 -10.56 -7.39
CA PHE A 57 4.05 -11.79 -8.04
C PHE A 57 5.35 -12.31 -7.44
N ASP A 58 5.46 -13.62 -7.35
CA ASP A 58 6.73 -14.29 -7.07
C ASP A 58 7.74 -13.99 -8.18
N TYR A 59 9.02 -13.95 -7.82
CA TYR A 59 10.07 -13.56 -8.75
C TYR A 59 11.41 -14.22 -8.44
N ASP A 60 12.20 -14.38 -9.49
CA ASP A 60 13.61 -14.76 -9.40
C ASP A 60 14.50 -13.54 -9.59
N MET A 61 15.51 -13.37 -8.74
CA MET A 61 16.51 -12.33 -8.92
C MET A 61 17.43 -12.67 -10.09
N VAL A 62 17.46 -11.82 -11.12
CA VAL A 62 18.35 -11.96 -12.28
C VAL A 62 19.61 -11.11 -12.10
N LEU A 63 19.44 -9.87 -11.64
CA LEU A 63 20.56 -8.95 -11.39
C LEU A 63 20.23 -8.01 -10.23
N ASP A 64 21.13 -7.93 -9.26
CA ASP A 64 21.11 -6.92 -8.22
C ASP A 64 22.12 -5.82 -8.56
N ALA A 65 21.63 -4.62 -8.89
CA ALA A 65 22.51 -3.55 -9.35
C ALA A 65 23.26 -2.85 -8.20
N ARG A 66 22.99 -3.22 -6.94
CA ARG A 66 23.76 -2.79 -5.77
C ARG A 66 25.19 -3.34 -5.78
N ASP A 67 25.40 -4.47 -6.46
CA ASP A 67 26.68 -5.13 -6.60
C ASP A 67 27.48 -4.65 -7.83
N LEU A 68 26.92 -3.75 -8.65
CA LEU A 68 27.59 -3.21 -9.83
C LEU A 68 28.57 -2.07 -9.49
N THR A 69 29.45 -1.75 -10.44
CA THR A 69 30.34 -0.58 -10.35
C THR A 69 30.12 0.33 -11.58
N PRO A 70 29.49 1.51 -11.42
CA PRO A 70 28.95 2.07 -10.17
C PRO A 70 27.65 1.38 -9.72
N ALA A 71 27.44 1.31 -8.40
CA ALA A 71 26.22 0.74 -7.82
C ALA A 71 25.01 1.64 -8.09
N VAL A 72 23.86 1.02 -8.40
CA VAL A 72 22.60 1.74 -8.63
C VAL A 72 21.43 1.05 -7.92
N ASN A 73 20.38 1.81 -7.58
CA ASN A 73 19.23 1.33 -6.82
C ASN A 73 18.16 0.67 -7.72
N TYR A 74 18.58 -0.33 -8.50
CA TYR A 74 17.69 -1.13 -9.34
C TYR A 74 17.98 -2.62 -9.15
N ALA A 75 16.95 -3.43 -9.34
CA ALA A 75 17.08 -4.87 -9.45
C ALA A 75 16.31 -5.33 -10.68
N LEU A 76 16.90 -6.26 -11.44
CA LEU A 76 16.21 -6.96 -12.52
C LEU A 76 15.68 -8.27 -11.97
N VAL A 77 14.37 -8.43 -12.05
CA VAL A 77 13.65 -9.64 -11.65
C VAL A 77 13.03 -10.29 -12.87
N ARG A 78 12.93 -11.62 -12.83
CA ARG A 78 12.05 -12.39 -13.71
C ARG A 78 10.82 -12.78 -12.93
N ILE A 79 9.64 -12.55 -13.47
CA ILE A 79 8.39 -12.90 -12.79
C ILE A 79 8.10 -14.39 -12.96
N VAL A 80 7.78 -15.06 -11.85
CA VAL A 80 7.31 -16.44 -11.86
C VAL A 80 5.80 -16.41 -12.16
N PRO A 81 5.33 -17.07 -13.23
CA PRO A 81 3.91 -17.10 -13.54
C PRO A 81 3.12 -17.74 -12.39
N PRO A 82 2.02 -17.11 -11.93
CA PRO A 82 1.18 -17.68 -10.89
C PRO A 82 0.48 -18.97 -11.38
N GLU A 83 -0.02 -19.76 -10.44
CA GLU A 83 -0.65 -21.04 -10.73
C GLU A 83 -1.78 -20.90 -11.78
N GLY A 84 -1.79 -21.79 -12.77
CA GLY A 84 -2.77 -21.78 -13.86
C GLY A 84 -2.46 -20.82 -15.03
N VAL A 85 -1.49 -19.92 -14.89
CA VAL A 85 -1.06 -19.05 -15.99
C VAL A 85 0.03 -19.75 -16.82
N LYS A 86 -0.22 -19.91 -18.12
CA LYS A 86 0.73 -20.50 -19.07
C LYS A 86 1.44 -19.41 -19.87
N VAL A 87 2.75 -19.36 -19.73
CA VAL A 87 3.63 -18.47 -20.49
C VAL A 87 4.43 -19.29 -21.50
N ASP A 88 4.58 -18.78 -22.72
CA ASP A 88 5.45 -19.36 -23.74
C ASP A 88 6.82 -18.64 -23.74
N PRO A 89 7.92 -19.32 -23.36
CA PRO A 89 9.25 -18.71 -23.32
C PRO A 89 9.75 -18.19 -24.67
N LYS A 90 9.15 -18.62 -25.79
CA LYS A 90 9.51 -18.16 -27.14
C LYS A 90 8.79 -16.89 -27.56
N ARG A 91 7.76 -16.47 -26.82
CA ARG A 91 7.09 -15.19 -27.09
C ARG A 91 7.99 -14.03 -26.72
N ARG A 92 7.72 -12.88 -27.34
CA ARG A 92 8.44 -11.64 -27.05
C ARG A 92 8.29 -11.30 -25.56
N PRO A 93 9.40 -11.16 -24.81
CA PRO A 93 9.33 -10.75 -23.42
C PRO A 93 8.95 -9.27 -23.29
N TYR A 94 8.23 -8.95 -22.22
CA TYR A 94 7.95 -7.58 -21.81
C TYR A 94 8.91 -7.18 -20.69
N VAL A 95 9.66 -6.11 -20.91
CA VAL A 95 10.48 -5.50 -19.85
C VAL A 95 9.72 -4.29 -19.33
N ILE A 96 9.29 -4.35 -18.07
CA ILE A 96 8.55 -3.27 -17.42
C ILE A 96 9.51 -2.51 -16.52
N ILE A 97 9.70 -1.23 -16.81
CA ILE A 97 10.52 -0.32 -16.01
C ILE A 97 9.57 0.53 -15.20
N ASP A 98 9.51 0.28 -13.90
CA ASP A 98 8.72 1.11 -13.01
C ASP A 98 9.44 2.45 -12.79
N PRO A 99 8.81 3.60 -13.13
CA PRO A 99 9.40 4.91 -12.89
C PRO A 99 9.53 5.25 -11.41
N ARG A 100 8.85 4.53 -10.50
CA ARG A 100 8.85 4.84 -9.07
C ARG A 100 8.97 3.58 -8.22
N ALA A 101 10.15 3.37 -7.63
CA ALA A 101 10.30 2.43 -6.52
C ALA A 101 9.52 2.95 -5.30
N GLY A 102 8.54 2.19 -4.79
CA GLY A 102 7.77 2.61 -3.62
C GLY A 102 6.58 1.73 -3.26
N HIS A 103 5.76 2.20 -2.32
CA HIS A 103 4.52 1.54 -1.86
C HIS A 103 3.31 2.36 -2.34
N GLY A 104 3.10 2.43 -3.65
CA GLY A 104 2.07 3.28 -4.26
C GLY A 104 1.26 2.57 -5.33
N PRO A 105 -0.01 2.95 -5.54
CA PRO A 105 -0.79 2.47 -6.67
C PRO A 105 -0.14 2.87 -8.00
N GLY A 106 -0.16 1.98 -8.99
CA GLY A 106 0.43 2.21 -10.32
C GLY A 106 1.82 1.60 -10.54
N ILE A 107 2.26 0.73 -9.61
CA ILE A 107 3.47 -0.08 -9.80
C ILE A 107 3.13 -1.27 -10.70
N GLY A 108 4.01 -1.54 -11.67
CA GLY A 108 3.74 -2.48 -12.77
C GLY A 108 3.43 -3.92 -12.36
N GLY A 109 3.66 -4.28 -11.10
CA GLY A 109 3.42 -5.62 -10.53
C GLY A 109 2.68 -5.61 -9.19
N PHE A 110 1.95 -4.55 -8.83
CA PHE A 110 1.30 -4.44 -7.50
C PHE A 110 -0.05 -5.18 -7.39
N LYS A 111 -0.63 -5.63 -8.51
CA LYS A 111 -1.92 -6.31 -8.58
C LYS A 111 -1.98 -7.24 -9.80
N ASP A 112 -2.95 -8.15 -9.83
CA ASP A 112 -3.20 -9.03 -10.98
C ASP A 112 -3.55 -8.27 -12.28
N ASP A 113 -4.12 -7.07 -12.16
CA ASP A 113 -4.49 -6.18 -13.26
C ASP A 113 -3.39 -5.19 -13.67
N SER A 114 -2.20 -5.31 -13.10
CA SER A 114 -1.03 -4.50 -13.49
C SER A 114 -0.45 -4.95 -14.83
N GLU A 115 0.50 -4.18 -15.36
CA GLU A 115 1.20 -4.43 -16.62
C GLU A 115 1.82 -5.83 -16.66
N VAL A 116 2.43 -6.28 -15.55
CA VAL A 116 2.95 -7.65 -15.36
C VAL A 116 1.82 -8.67 -15.54
N GLY A 117 0.70 -8.48 -14.82
CA GLY A 117 -0.41 -9.43 -14.85
C GLY A 117 -1.12 -9.50 -16.20
N VAL A 118 -1.20 -8.41 -16.94
CA VAL A 118 -1.72 -8.39 -18.32
C VAL A 118 -0.80 -9.15 -19.27
N ALA A 119 0.50 -8.89 -19.23
CA ALA A 119 1.47 -9.58 -20.10
C ALA A 119 1.51 -11.10 -19.83
N LEU A 120 1.48 -11.51 -18.56
CA LEU A 120 1.42 -12.91 -18.16
C LEU A 120 0.13 -13.60 -18.66
N ARG A 121 -1.03 -12.94 -18.56
CA ARG A 121 -2.32 -13.46 -19.05
C ARG A 121 -2.35 -13.63 -20.57
N GLU A 122 -1.65 -12.76 -21.30
CA GLU A 122 -1.45 -12.91 -22.74
C GLU A 122 -0.41 -13.98 -23.10
N GLY A 123 0.22 -14.61 -22.10
CA GLY A 123 1.17 -15.70 -22.27
C GLY A 123 2.60 -15.24 -22.57
N HIS A 124 2.92 -13.97 -22.31
CA HIS A 124 4.25 -13.43 -22.52
C HIS A 124 5.13 -13.56 -21.27
N PRO A 125 6.43 -13.86 -21.43
CA PRO A 125 7.38 -13.77 -20.33
C PRO A 125 7.61 -12.30 -19.95
N VAL A 126 7.83 -12.06 -18.65
CA VAL A 126 8.03 -10.74 -18.04
C VAL A 126 9.27 -10.76 -17.16
#